data_AF-A0ABD3PKQ5-F1
#
_entry.id   AF-A0ABD3PKQ5-F1
#
_cell.length_a   1.000
_cell.length_b   1.000
_cell.length_c   1.000
_cell.angle_alpha   90.00
_cell.angle_beta   90.00
_cell.angle_gamma   90.00
#
_symmetry.space_group_name_H-M   'P 1'
#
loop_
_entity.id
_entity.type
_entity.pdbx_description
1 polymer ?
#
loop_
_entity_poly.entity_id
_entity_poly.type
_entity_poly.pdbx_seq_one_letter_code
_entity_poly.pdbx_strand_id
1 'polypeptide(L)'
;MSFHASAKREEEAKADAAVAVEESKGGLFGTGLSEWFALPIGVAAAVPLIKLEWYVVNEETQLLAVFLAFCVTFYTQGGDAVYKALDQKAVDLLKEHNDAEDKVIKALELKLAALKANHNMVNDFEAINQIRRDTYEKLNKAGAIKPHHDFKAQVEKMLNMIANEEANVTEKTKMALMSEATASVTEKFTSDKALKKAALDAAISKLKGGKAEDPVQAAFVQFFKDKAAAAAASKDDSEEKAQRAAMIAKMNGVAKSEKFMFEFDANGQPKMLV
;
A
#
# COMPACT_ATOMS: atom_id res chain seq x y z
N MET A 1 -24.60 24.85 -25.49
CA MET A 1 -23.64 25.68 -24.73
C MET A 1 -22.68 26.26 -25.73
N SER A 2 -22.77 27.57 -25.97
CA SER A 2 -21.95 28.26 -26.96
C SER A 2 -20.54 28.36 -26.42
N PHE A 3 -19.61 27.58 -26.96
CA PHE A 3 -18.18 27.80 -26.76
C PHE A 3 -17.91 29.21 -27.31
N HIS A 4 -17.55 30.14 -26.42
CA HIS A 4 -16.97 31.40 -26.85
C HIS A 4 -15.63 31.06 -27.51
N ALA A 5 -15.67 30.82 -28.82
CA ALA A 5 -14.48 30.87 -29.63
C ALA A 5 -13.95 32.30 -29.49
N SER A 6 -12.95 32.52 -28.63
CA SER A 6 -12.10 33.69 -28.77
C SER A 6 -11.59 33.65 -30.21
N ALA A 7 -11.53 34.82 -30.84
CA ALA A 7 -11.03 34.95 -32.20
C ALA A 7 -9.71 34.19 -32.33
N LYS A 8 -9.45 33.59 -33.50
CA LYS A 8 -8.15 32.97 -33.80
C LYS A 8 -7.05 33.91 -33.33
N ARG A 9 -6.04 33.37 -32.61
CA ARG A 9 -4.81 34.09 -32.30
C ARG A 9 -4.26 34.65 -33.60
N GLU A 10 -4.51 35.93 -33.82
CA GLU A 10 -3.83 36.69 -34.86
C GLU A 10 -2.45 36.97 -34.26
N GLU A 11 -1.49 36.10 -34.58
CA GLU A 11 -0.14 36.61 -34.76
C GLU A 11 -0.30 37.71 -35.80
N GLU A 12 0.03 38.96 -35.44
CA GLU A 12 0.32 39.94 -36.46
C GLU A 12 1.25 39.22 -37.43
N ALA A 13 0.73 38.91 -38.63
CA ALA A 13 1.59 38.68 -39.76
C ALA A 13 2.54 39.84 -39.67
N LYS A 14 3.83 39.56 -39.41
CA LYS A 14 4.88 40.57 -39.44
C LYS A 14 4.47 41.44 -40.62
N ALA A 15 4.09 42.68 -40.32
CA ALA A 15 4.16 43.68 -41.34
C ALA A 15 5.65 43.64 -41.66
N ASP A 16 5.98 42.85 -42.69
CA ASP A 16 7.12 43.12 -43.52
C ASP A 16 7.17 44.63 -43.59
N ALA A 17 8.35 45.16 -43.37
CA ALA A 17 8.66 46.52 -43.68
C ALA A 17 8.51 46.77 -45.20
N ALA A 18 7.37 46.44 -45.80
CA ALA A 18 6.60 47.43 -46.48
C ALA A 18 5.98 48.38 -45.44
N VAL A 19 6.84 49.21 -44.80
CA VAL A 19 6.61 50.65 -44.98
C VAL A 19 6.27 50.73 -46.45
N ALA A 20 5.01 50.99 -46.81
CA ALA A 20 4.70 51.29 -48.19
C ALA A 20 5.84 52.22 -48.58
N VAL A 21 6.75 51.73 -49.43
CA VAL A 21 7.67 52.61 -50.09
C VAL A 21 6.64 53.48 -50.75
N GLU A 22 6.38 54.65 -50.17
CA GLU A 22 5.90 55.75 -50.93
C GLU A 22 6.97 55.78 -52.01
N GLU A 23 6.66 55.12 -53.14
CA GLU A 23 7.20 55.50 -54.42
C GLU A 23 7.26 56.99 -54.31
N SER A 24 8.47 57.53 -54.29
CA SER A 24 8.68 58.94 -54.11
C SER A 24 7.81 59.62 -55.15
N LYS A 25 6.61 60.05 -54.74
CA LYS A 25 5.74 60.85 -55.56
C LYS A 25 6.36 62.22 -55.47
N GLY A 26 7.46 62.36 -56.19
CA GLY A 26 8.24 63.58 -56.29
C GLY A 26 7.29 64.71 -56.64
N GLY A 27 7.40 65.79 -55.88
CA GLY A 27 6.52 66.94 -56.01
C GLY A 27 5.84 67.32 -54.71
N LEU A 28 5.59 68.62 -54.56
CA LEU A 28 5.10 69.25 -53.35
C LEU A 28 3.79 68.58 -52.89
N PHE A 29 3.85 67.88 -51.74
CA PHE A 29 2.76 67.15 -51.10
C PHE A 29 2.27 65.86 -51.80
N GLY A 30 3.14 65.09 -52.46
CA GLY A 30 2.79 63.74 -52.96
C GLY A 30 1.77 63.73 -54.10
N THR A 31 1.52 64.88 -54.72
CA THR A 31 0.56 65.09 -55.82
C THR A 31 1.14 64.83 -57.21
N GLY A 32 2.45 64.54 -57.32
CA GLY A 32 3.14 64.36 -58.60
C GLY A 32 3.43 65.66 -59.37
N LEU A 33 3.17 66.83 -58.77
CA LEU A 33 3.54 68.13 -59.34
C LEU A 33 4.99 68.45 -58.97
N SER A 34 5.92 68.36 -59.93
CA SER A 34 7.32 68.72 -59.70
C SER A 34 7.43 70.14 -59.10
N GLU A 35 8.35 70.35 -58.17
CA GLU A 35 8.52 71.62 -57.43
C GLU A 35 8.66 72.85 -58.36
N TRP A 36 9.19 72.64 -59.56
CA TRP A 36 9.34 73.64 -60.61
C TRP A 36 8.03 74.07 -61.30
N PHE A 37 6.97 73.26 -61.24
CA PHE A 37 5.63 73.61 -61.73
C PHE A 37 4.69 74.07 -60.60
N ALA A 38 4.87 73.54 -59.39
CA ALA A 38 4.07 73.95 -58.22
C ALA A 38 4.31 75.42 -57.84
N LEU A 39 5.57 75.88 -57.92
CA LEU A 39 5.94 77.23 -57.50
C LEU A 39 5.38 78.32 -58.44
N PRO A 40 5.46 78.21 -59.78
CA PRO A 40 4.79 79.15 -60.69
C PRO A 40 3.27 79.12 -60.62
N ILE A 41 2.65 77.93 -60.43
CA ILE A 41 1.18 77.81 -60.31
C ILE A 41 0.69 78.42 -59.00
N GLY A 42 1.40 78.20 -57.89
CA GLY A 42 1.11 78.81 -56.60
C GLY A 42 1.21 80.34 -56.65
N VAL A 43 2.25 80.88 -57.30
CA VAL A 43 2.40 82.34 -57.50
C VAL A 43 1.32 82.88 -58.43
N ALA A 44 1.01 82.19 -59.53
CA ALA A 44 -0.03 82.60 -60.49
C ALA A 44 -1.44 82.59 -59.88
N ALA A 45 -1.72 81.72 -58.90
CA ALA A 45 -2.98 81.71 -58.15
C ALA A 45 -3.00 82.74 -57.01
N ALA A 46 -1.89 82.92 -56.29
CA ALA A 46 -1.80 83.83 -55.15
C ALA A 46 -1.90 85.31 -55.56
N VAL A 47 -1.31 85.71 -56.70
CA VAL A 47 -1.31 87.11 -57.14
C VAL A 47 -2.73 87.67 -57.41
N PRO A 48 -3.63 86.97 -58.14
CA PRO A 48 -5.02 87.37 -58.27
C PRO A 48 -5.81 87.34 -56.96
N LEU A 49 -5.58 86.33 -56.11
CA LEU A 49 -6.25 86.18 -54.81
C LEU A 49 -6.02 87.38 -53.88
N ILE A 50 -4.80 87.94 -53.90
CA ILE A 50 -4.44 89.13 -53.10
C ILE A 50 -4.88 90.42 -53.81
N LYS A 51 -4.69 90.53 -55.14
CA LYS A 51 -4.96 91.78 -55.89
C LYS A 51 -6.46 92.06 -56.09
N LEU A 52 -7.30 91.01 -56.13
CA LEU A 52 -8.77 91.13 -56.21
C LEU A 52 -9.44 91.11 -54.82
N GLU A 53 -8.66 91.17 -53.73
CA GLU A 53 -9.11 91.13 -52.33
C GLU A 53 -10.02 89.95 -51.96
N TRP A 54 -9.96 88.85 -52.73
CA TRP A 54 -10.67 87.60 -52.37
C TRP A 54 -10.13 86.98 -51.08
N TYR A 55 -8.87 87.28 -50.73
CA TYR A 55 -8.28 86.96 -49.44
C TYR A 55 -7.56 88.20 -48.88
N VAL A 56 -8.03 88.70 -47.74
CA VAL A 56 -7.44 89.85 -47.06
C VAL A 56 -6.36 89.38 -46.09
N VAL A 57 -5.12 89.82 -46.31
CA VAL A 57 -4.00 89.51 -45.42
C VAL A 57 -4.17 90.32 -44.12
N ASN A 58 -4.45 89.62 -43.02
CA ASN A 58 -4.66 90.22 -41.70
C ASN A 58 -3.83 89.47 -40.62
N GLU A 59 -3.93 89.90 -39.37
CA GLU A 59 -3.28 89.27 -38.20
C GLU A 59 -3.60 87.76 -38.11
N GLU A 60 -4.80 87.35 -38.51
CA GLU A 60 -5.21 85.94 -38.57
C GLU A 60 -4.47 85.12 -39.64
N THR A 61 -4.01 85.74 -40.74
CA THR A 61 -3.18 85.08 -41.77
C THR A 61 -1.80 84.76 -41.24
N GLN A 62 -1.23 85.63 -40.40
CA GLN A 62 0.05 85.38 -39.74
C GLN A 62 -0.08 84.23 -38.72
N LEU A 63 -1.17 84.20 -37.96
CA LEU A 63 -1.48 83.09 -37.06
C LEU A 63 -1.66 81.76 -37.82
N LEU A 64 -2.36 81.80 -38.96
CA LEU A 64 -2.52 80.64 -39.85
C LEU A 64 -1.17 80.15 -40.39
N ALA A 65 -0.28 81.05 -40.80
CA ALA A 65 1.05 80.69 -41.29
C ALA A 65 1.89 80.00 -40.20
N VAL A 66 1.86 80.50 -38.96
CA VAL A 66 2.55 79.87 -37.82
C VAL A 66 1.92 78.52 -37.47
N PHE A 67 0.59 78.40 -37.55
CA PHE A 67 -0.12 77.13 -37.32
C PHE A 67 0.23 76.08 -38.40
N LEU A 68 0.28 76.46 -39.67
CA LEU A 68 0.70 75.57 -40.75
C LEU A 68 2.16 75.14 -40.59
N ALA A 69 3.06 76.05 -40.21
CA ALA A 69 4.44 75.72 -39.89
C ALA A 69 4.53 74.75 -38.69
N PHE A 70 3.69 74.91 -37.67
CA PHE A 70 3.56 73.96 -36.58
C PHE A 70 3.05 72.59 -37.05
N CYS A 71 2.02 72.52 -37.90
CA CYS A 71 1.53 71.25 -38.44
C CYS A 71 2.58 70.52 -39.28
N VAL A 72 3.34 71.24 -40.12
CA VAL A 72 4.41 70.64 -40.93
C VAL A 72 5.56 70.15 -40.06
N THR A 73 5.98 70.91 -39.06
CA THR A 73 7.03 70.49 -38.12
C THR A 73 6.57 69.32 -37.24
N PHE A 74 5.32 69.33 -36.78
CA PHE A 74 4.73 68.22 -36.03
C PHE A 74 4.64 66.95 -36.89
N TYR A 75 4.25 67.06 -38.17
CA TYR A 75 4.20 65.92 -39.08
C TYR A 75 5.59 65.34 -39.37
N THR A 76 6.57 66.20 -39.66
CA THR A 76 7.93 65.78 -40.06
C THR A 76 8.81 65.34 -38.90
N GLN A 77 8.69 65.96 -37.72
CA GLN A 77 9.54 65.68 -36.55
C GLN A 77 8.79 64.99 -35.40
N GLY A 78 7.50 65.28 -35.21
CA GLY A 78 6.68 64.69 -34.15
C GLY A 78 5.93 63.41 -34.55
N GLY A 79 5.70 63.21 -35.85
CA GLY A 79 4.89 62.10 -36.38
C GLY A 79 5.47 60.72 -36.04
N ASP A 80 6.79 60.55 -36.17
CA ASP A 80 7.47 59.27 -35.87
C ASP A 80 7.38 58.90 -34.38
N ALA A 81 7.46 59.88 -33.48
CA ALA A 81 7.31 59.64 -32.04
C ALA A 81 5.88 59.23 -31.67
N VAL A 82 4.87 59.85 -32.28
CA VAL A 82 3.46 59.49 -32.08
C VAL A 82 3.17 58.11 -32.68
N TYR A 83 3.68 57.82 -33.88
CA TYR A 83 3.54 56.52 -34.52
C TYR A 83 4.14 55.40 -33.65
N LYS A 84 5.38 55.55 -33.21
CA LYS A 84 6.05 54.58 -32.32
C LYS A 84 5.32 54.40 -31.00
N ALA A 85 4.75 55.46 -30.43
CA ALA A 85 3.98 55.35 -29.19
C ALA A 85 2.66 54.59 -29.38
N LEU A 86 2.00 54.75 -30.53
CA LEU A 86 0.77 54.02 -30.86
C LEU A 86 1.05 52.56 -31.22
N ASP A 87 2.10 52.32 -32.00
CA ASP A 87 2.56 50.98 -32.39
C ASP A 87 2.99 50.16 -31.18
N GLN A 88 3.81 50.75 -30.30
CA GLN A 88 4.21 50.10 -29.05
C GLN A 88 2.99 49.75 -28.17
N LYS A 89 1.99 50.63 -28.08
CA LYS A 89 0.75 50.33 -27.34
C LYS A 89 -0.05 49.19 -27.98
N ALA A 90 -0.09 49.09 -29.30
CA ALA A 90 -0.75 47.99 -29.98
C ALA A 90 -0.05 46.65 -29.68
N VAL A 91 1.27 46.62 -29.81
CA VAL A 91 2.11 45.45 -29.49
C VAL A 91 1.96 45.02 -28.02
N ASP A 92 1.98 45.99 -27.09
CA ASP A 92 1.82 45.71 -25.66
C ASP A 92 0.42 45.16 -25.34
N LEU A 93 -0.63 45.71 -25.95
CA LEU A 93 -1.99 45.23 -25.76
C LEU A 93 -2.17 43.80 -26.27
N LEU A 94 -1.63 43.48 -27.45
CA LEU A 94 -1.64 42.11 -27.98
C LEU A 94 -0.88 41.14 -27.09
N LYS A 95 0.28 41.57 -26.56
CA LYS A 95 1.06 40.77 -25.62
C LYS A 95 0.29 40.50 -24.33
N GLU A 96 -0.31 41.53 -23.74
CA GLU A 96 -1.13 41.39 -22.52
C GLU A 96 -2.34 40.47 -22.75
N HIS A 97 -2.99 40.56 -23.91
CA HIS A 97 -4.11 39.69 -24.27
C HIS A 97 -3.66 38.23 -24.41
N ASN A 98 -2.57 37.98 -25.14
CA ASN A 98 -2.00 36.63 -25.28
C ASN A 98 -1.58 36.05 -23.92
N ASP A 99 -0.93 36.85 -23.07
CA ASP A 99 -0.54 36.43 -21.72
C ASP A 99 -1.75 36.11 -20.83
N ALA A 100 -2.86 36.85 -20.99
CA ALA A 100 -4.11 36.59 -20.29
C ALA A 100 -4.78 35.29 -20.79
N GLU A 101 -4.84 35.08 -22.11
CA GLU A 101 -5.35 33.84 -22.71
C GLU A 101 -4.54 32.62 -22.25
N ASP A 102 -3.21 32.69 -22.26
CA ASP A 102 -2.34 31.61 -21.80
C ASP A 102 -2.58 31.27 -20.31
N LYS A 103 -2.82 32.28 -19.46
CA LYS A 103 -3.18 32.06 -18.05
C LYS A 103 -4.53 31.35 -17.92
N VAL A 104 -5.51 31.72 -18.73
CA VAL A 104 -6.85 31.09 -18.74
C VAL A 104 -6.74 29.64 -19.23
N ILE A 105 -6.00 29.38 -20.30
CA ILE A 105 -5.76 28.03 -20.83
C ILE A 105 -5.13 27.15 -19.74
N LYS A 106 -4.06 27.61 -19.10
CA LYS A 106 -3.40 26.86 -18.01
C LYS A 106 -4.35 26.58 -16.84
N ALA A 107 -5.19 27.54 -16.46
CA ALA A 107 -6.18 27.36 -15.40
C ALA A 107 -7.25 26.32 -15.77
N LEU A 108 -7.68 26.30 -17.04
CA LEU A 108 -8.64 25.31 -17.55
C LEU A 108 -8.02 23.92 -17.65
N GLU A 109 -6.76 23.80 -18.09
CA GLU A 109 -6.03 22.53 -18.14
C GLU A 109 -5.87 21.92 -16.74
N LEU A 110 -5.54 22.72 -15.73
CA LEU A 110 -5.43 22.28 -14.35
C LEU A 110 -6.79 21.78 -13.82
N LYS A 111 -7.86 22.53 -14.08
CA LYS A 111 -9.23 22.10 -13.72
C LYS A 111 -9.61 20.80 -14.43
N LEU A 112 -9.29 20.66 -15.70
CA LEU A 112 -9.55 19.45 -16.47
C LEU A 112 -8.80 18.25 -15.88
N ALA A 113 -7.53 18.40 -15.54
CA ALA A 113 -6.75 17.36 -14.88
C ALA A 113 -7.37 16.94 -13.54
N ALA A 114 -7.79 17.91 -12.71
CA ALA A 114 -8.47 17.65 -11.45
C ALA A 114 -9.81 16.92 -11.65
N LEU A 115 -10.62 17.32 -12.64
CA LEU A 115 -11.86 16.62 -12.98
C LEU A 115 -11.61 15.20 -13.48
N LYS A 116 -10.59 14.97 -14.31
CA LYS A 116 -10.22 13.63 -14.78
C LYS A 116 -9.80 12.71 -13.63
N ALA A 117 -9.02 13.24 -12.67
CA ALA A 117 -8.67 12.49 -11.47
C ALA A 117 -9.92 12.11 -10.66
N ASN A 118 -10.90 13.01 -10.56
CA ASN A 118 -12.13 12.77 -9.81
C ASN A 118 -13.19 11.96 -10.57
N HIS A 119 -13.06 11.78 -11.89
CA HIS A 119 -14.07 11.12 -12.72
C HIS A 119 -14.34 9.68 -12.30
N ASN A 120 -13.30 8.97 -11.84
CA ASN A 120 -13.39 7.57 -11.45
C ASN A 120 -13.67 7.36 -9.95
N MET A 121 -13.84 8.43 -9.17
CA MET A 121 -13.97 8.34 -7.72
C MET A 121 -15.18 7.48 -7.29
N VAL A 122 -16.28 7.52 -8.04
CA VAL A 122 -17.46 6.66 -7.77
C VAL A 122 -17.13 5.19 -7.98
N ASN A 123 -16.44 4.85 -9.08
CA ASN A 123 -16.01 3.48 -9.36
C ASN A 123 -15.03 2.97 -8.29
N ASP A 124 -14.13 3.83 -7.81
CA ASP A 124 -13.20 3.50 -6.73
C ASP A 124 -13.95 3.22 -5.42
N PHE A 125 -14.98 4.03 -5.08
CA PHE A 125 -15.81 3.78 -3.90
C PHE A 125 -16.63 2.49 -4.02
N GLU A 126 -17.16 2.17 -5.20
CA GLU A 126 -17.85 0.91 -5.46
C GLU A 126 -16.89 -0.28 -5.31
N ALA A 127 -15.68 -0.20 -5.86
CA ALA A 127 -14.65 -1.22 -5.70
C ALA A 127 -14.24 -1.41 -4.24
N ILE A 128 -14.03 -0.32 -3.49
CA ILE A 128 -13.73 -0.36 -2.05
C ILE A 128 -14.87 -1.03 -1.28
N ASN A 129 -16.12 -0.70 -1.60
CA ASN A 129 -17.28 -1.30 -0.94
C ASN A 129 -17.41 -2.79 -1.25
N GLN A 130 -17.11 -3.20 -2.49
CA GLN A 130 -17.10 -4.61 -2.87
C GLN A 130 -16.00 -5.38 -2.14
N ILE A 131 -14.77 -4.87 -2.14
CA ILE A 131 -13.65 -5.46 -1.38
C ILE A 131 -14.01 -5.58 0.11
N ARG A 132 -14.66 -4.57 0.68
CA ARG A 132 -15.10 -4.59 2.08
C ARG A 132 -16.10 -5.72 2.33
N ARG A 133 -17.11 -5.89 1.47
CA ARG A 133 -18.09 -6.99 1.58
C ARG A 133 -17.41 -8.35 1.48
N ASP A 134 -16.55 -8.54 0.48
CA ASP A 134 -15.81 -9.79 0.28
C ASP A 134 -14.90 -10.10 1.47
N THR A 135 -14.27 -9.08 2.05
CA THR A 135 -13.42 -9.23 3.23
C THR A 135 -14.22 -9.66 4.45
N TYR A 136 -15.39 -9.07 4.69
CA TYR A 136 -16.26 -9.49 5.78
C TYR A 136 -16.81 -10.90 5.59
N GLU A 137 -17.14 -11.30 4.36
CA GLU A 137 -17.56 -12.68 4.08
C GLU A 137 -16.44 -13.69 4.38
N LYS A 138 -15.22 -13.39 3.93
CA LYS A 138 -14.03 -14.20 4.24
C LYS A 138 -13.74 -14.22 5.74
N LEU A 139 -13.88 -13.08 6.43
CA LEU A 139 -13.67 -12.99 7.87
C LEU A 139 -14.69 -13.82 8.64
N ASN A 140 -15.97 -13.82 8.24
CA ASN A 140 -16.99 -14.66 8.86
C ASN A 140 -16.72 -16.16 8.63
N LYS A 141 -16.33 -16.54 7.40
CA LYS A 141 -15.92 -17.92 7.10
C LYS A 141 -14.70 -18.35 7.92
N ALA A 142 -13.69 -17.49 8.03
CA ALA A 142 -12.52 -17.73 8.87
C ALA A 142 -12.88 -17.79 10.36
N GLY A 143 -13.78 -16.94 10.82
CA GLY A 143 -14.28 -16.91 12.19
C GLY A 143 -15.07 -18.18 12.56
N ALA A 144 -15.76 -18.81 11.61
CA ALA A 144 -16.40 -20.11 11.82
C ALA A 144 -15.38 -21.26 11.89
N ILE A 145 -14.32 -21.20 11.08
CA ILE A 145 -13.33 -22.28 10.98
C ILE A 145 -12.27 -22.23 12.09
N LYS A 146 -11.89 -21.04 12.55
CA LYS A 146 -10.82 -20.85 13.53
C LYS A 146 -11.06 -21.60 14.85
N PRO A 147 -12.25 -21.56 15.48
CA PRO A 147 -12.53 -22.32 16.70
C PRO A 147 -12.36 -23.83 16.51
N HIS A 148 -12.70 -24.36 15.32
CA HIS A 148 -12.51 -25.78 15.03
C HIS A 148 -11.03 -26.17 14.96
N HIS A 149 -10.19 -25.31 14.38
CA HIS A 149 -8.73 -25.55 14.36
C HIS A 149 -8.11 -25.39 15.75
N ASP A 150 -8.52 -24.38 16.51
CA ASP A 150 -8.03 -24.17 17.88
C ASP A 150 -8.42 -25.35 18.78
N PHE A 151 -9.66 -25.85 18.67
CA PHE A 151 -10.11 -27.04 19.38
C PHE A 151 -9.34 -28.29 18.95
N LYS A 152 -9.16 -28.51 17.64
CA LYS A 152 -8.37 -29.64 17.12
C LYS A 152 -6.94 -29.63 17.68
N ALA A 153 -6.27 -28.46 17.68
CA ALA A 153 -4.92 -28.32 18.21
C ALA A 153 -4.84 -28.65 19.71
N GLN A 154 -5.84 -28.24 20.49
CA GLN A 154 -5.93 -28.59 21.92
C GLN A 154 -6.11 -30.09 22.14
N VAL A 155 -6.97 -30.74 21.34
CA VAL A 155 -7.19 -32.20 21.42
C VAL A 155 -5.92 -32.97 21.01
N GLU A 156 -5.25 -32.58 19.92
CA GLU A 156 -4.00 -33.21 19.49
C GLU A 156 -2.91 -33.11 20.56
N LYS A 157 -2.77 -31.93 21.18
CA LYS A 157 -1.83 -31.73 22.29
C LYS A 157 -2.16 -32.63 23.48
N MET A 158 -3.45 -32.78 23.78
CA MET A 158 -3.90 -33.66 24.85
C MET A 158 -3.59 -35.12 24.55
N LEU A 159 -3.89 -35.61 23.34
CA LEU A 159 -3.56 -36.98 22.91
C LEU A 159 -2.06 -37.26 22.98
N ASN A 160 -1.22 -36.30 22.57
CA ASN A 160 0.23 -36.43 22.69
C ASN A 160 0.68 -36.50 24.16
N MET A 161 0.03 -35.76 25.06
CA MET A 161 0.30 -35.83 26.50
C MET A 161 -0.09 -37.19 27.09
N ILE A 162 -1.24 -37.73 26.69
CA ILE A 162 -1.70 -39.06 27.09
C ILE A 162 -0.70 -40.12 26.64
N ALA A 163 -0.33 -40.12 25.36
CA ALA A 163 0.62 -41.09 24.80
C ALA A 163 1.99 -41.05 25.51
N ASN A 164 2.50 -39.85 25.82
CA ASN A 164 3.74 -39.69 26.56
C ASN A 164 3.62 -40.18 28.01
N GLU A 165 2.50 -39.91 28.68
CA GLU A 165 2.28 -40.39 30.05
C GLU A 165 2.13 -41.92 30.09
N GLU A 166 1.42 -42.53 29.14
CA GLU A 166 1.31 -43.99 29.03
C GLU A 166 2.67 -44.65 28.80
N ALA A 167 3.52 -44.07 27.95
CA ALA A 167 4.89 -44.54 27.76
C ALA A 167 5.70 -44.45 29.07
N ASN A 168 5.62 -43.30 29.77
CA ASN A 168 6.31 -43.07 31.04
C ASN A 168 5.83 -44.01 32.16
N VAL A 169 4.52 -44.23 32.28
CA VAL A 169 3.94 -45.16 33.26
C VAL A 169 4.37 -46.58 32.94
N THR A 170 4.31 -46.99 31.67
CA THR A 170 4.78 -48.31 31.26
C THR A 170 6.24 -48.54 31.61
N GLU A 171 7.11 -47.55 31.38
CA GLU A 171 8.52 -47.61 31.72
C GLU A 171 8.76 -47.65 33.24
N LYS A 172 8.09 -46.77 34.00
CA LYS A 172 8.17 -46.75 35.47
C LYS A 172 7.69 -48.05 36.08
N THR A 173 6.57 -48.60 35.61
CA THR A 173 6.02 -49.88 36.09
C THR A 173 6.97 -51.02 35.77
N LYS A 174 7.59 -51.04 34.58
CA LYS A 174 8.64 -52.01 34.24
C LYS A 174 9.83 -51.89 35.20
N MET A 175 10.34 -50.69 35.44
CA MET A 175 11.46 -50.47 36.37
C MET A 175 11.13 -50.89 37.80
N ALA A 176 9.94 -50.52 38.30
CA ALA A 176 9.48 -50.88 39.64
C ALA A 176 9.34 -52.40 39.79
N LEU A 177 8.73 -53.07 38.79
CA LEU A 177 8.52 -54.51 38.81
C LEU A 177 9.85 -55.28 38.68
N MET A 178 10.82 -54.76 37.91
CA MET A 178 12.19 -55.29 37.88
C MET A 178 12.93 -55.12 39.21
N SER A 179 12.76 -53.96 39.88
CA SER A 179 13.33 -53.70 41.20
C SER A 179 12.73 -54.61 42.27
N GLU A 180 11.40 -54.79 42.25
CA GLU A 180 10.69 -55.70 43.16
C GLU A 180 11.11 -57.15 42.92
N ALA A 181 11.21 -57.57 41.66
CA ALA A 181 11.70 -58.90 41.30
C ALA A 181 13.12 -59.13 41.80
N THR A 182 14.00 -58.14 41.63
CA THR A 182 15.40 -58.23 42.09
C THR A 182 15.46 -58.33 43.61
N ALA A 183 14.70 -57.52 44.34
CA ALA A 183 14.64 -57.59 45.80
C ALA A 183 14.12 -58.95 46.28
N SER A 184 13.01 -59.42 45.72
CA SER A 184 12.38 -60.70 46.11
C SER A 184 13.26 -61.91 45.77
N VAL A 185 13.87 -61.95 44.58
CA VAL A 185 14.79 -63.03 44.20
C VAL A 185 16.07 -62.97 45.05
N THR A 186 16.58 -61.78 45.37
CA THR A 186 17.73 -61.64 46.28
C THR A 186 17.40 -62.18 47.66
N GLU A 187 16.24 -61.83 48.22
CA GLU A 187 15.80 -62.33 49.51
C GLU A 187 15.62 -63.86 49.51
N LYS A 188 14.94 -64.41 48.49
CA LYS A 188 14.81 -65.86 48.29
C LYS A 188 16.18 -66.54 48.15
N PHE A 189 17.10 -65.94 47.40
CA PHE A 189 18.45 -66.44 47.25
C PHE A 189 19.21 -66.43 48.57
N THR A 190 19.06 -65.41 49.41
CA THR A 190 19.74 -65.34 50.71
C THR A 190 19.21 -66.35 51.73
N SER A 191 17.91 -66.65 51.69
CA SER A 191 17.22 -67.49 52.67
C SER A 191 17.21 -68.98 52.30
N ASP A 192 17.14 -69.33 51.01
CA ASP A 192 17.01 -70.71 50.57
C ASP A 192 18.38 -71.39 50.31
N LYS A 193 18.76 -72.31 51.21
CA LYS A 193 19.99 -73.11 51.10
C LYS A 193 20.00 -74.04 49.89
N ALA A 194 18.85 -74.57 49.49
CA ALA A 194 18.74 -75.46 48.33
C ALA A 194 18.98 -74.69 47.04
N LEU A 195 18.43 -73.47 46.94
CA LEU A 195 18.61 -72.59 45.80
C LEU A 195 20.07 -72.13 45.65
N LYS A 196 20.77 -71.79 46.75
CA LYS A 196 22.22 -71.47 46.72
C LYS A 196 23.06 -72.64 46.22
N LYS A 197 22.76 -73.86 46.70
CA LYS A 197 23.48 -75.06 46.29
C LYS A 197 23.24 -75.38 44.81
N ALA A 198 21.99 -75.34 44.37
CA ALA A 198 21.63 -75.55 42.97
C ALA A 198 22.27 -74.50 42.05
N ALA A 199 22.35 -73.24 42.47
CA ALA A 199 23.02 -72.17 41.72
C ALA A 199 24.53 -72.40 41.61
N LEU A 200 25.18 -72.84 42.70
CA LEU A 200 26.61 -73.17 42.68
C LEU A 200 26.90 -74.38 41.77
N ASP A 201 26.09 -75.43 41.87
CA ASP A 201 26.24 -76.64 41.06
C ASP A 201 26.00 -76.36 39.56
N ALA A 202 25.00 -75.51 39.24
CA ALA A 202 24.74 -75.05 37.87
C ALA A 202 25.90 -74.19 37.32
N ALA A 203 26.50 -73.31 38.14
CA ALA A 203 27.65 -72.51 37.74
C ALA A 203 28.89 -73.38 37.47
N ILE A 204 29.16 -74.38 38.32
CA ILE A 204 30.24 -75.36 38.13
C ILE A 204 30.02 -76.17 36.85
N SER A 205 28.78 -76.56 36.56
CA SER A 205 28.42 -77.29 35.33
C SER A 205 28.61 -76.45 34.07
N LYS A 206 28.21 -75.17 34.08
CA LYS A 206 28.44 -74.24 32.95
C LYS A 206 29.92 -73.99 32.69
N LEU A 207 30.74 -73.82 33.73
CA LEU A 207 32.20 -73.66 33.58
C LEU A 207 32.88 -74.91 32.99
N LYS A 208 32.30 -76.08 33.21
CA LYS A 208 32.75 -77.36 32.61
C LYS A 208 32.22 -77.58 31.18
N GLY A 209 31.54 -76.60 30.58
CA GLY A 209 30.98 -76.71 29.22
C GLY A 209 29.63 -77.44 29.14
N GLY A 210 28.98 -77.71 30.28
CA GLY A 210 27.65 -78.33 30.33
C GLY A 210 26.52 -77.33 30.07
N LYS A 211 25.43 -77.79 29.42
CA LYS A 211 24.17 -77.05 29.34
C LYS A 211 23.41 -77.23 30.66
N ALA A 212 23.64 -76.35 31.63
CA ALA A 212 22.84 -76.28 32.85
C ALA A 212 21.92 -75.05 32.82
N GLU A 213 20.66 -75.24 33.19
CA GLU A 213 19.72 -74.13 33.37
C GLU A 213 20.11 -73.30 34.60
N ASP A 214 19.80 -72.00 34.58
CA ASP A 214 20.11 -71.09 35.66
C ASP A 214 18.96 -71.04 36.68
N PRO A 215 19.13 -71.58 37.90
CA PRO A 215 18.07 -71.61 38.90
C PRO A 215 17.71 -70.22 39.43
N VAL A 216 18.60 -69.22 39.34
CA VAL A 216 18.29 -67.82 39.69
C VAL A 216 17.42 -67.21 38.60
N GLN A 217 17.73 -67.46 37.32
CA GLN A 217 16.86 -67.07 36.22
C GLN A 217 15.47 -67.72 36.32
N ALA A 218 15.40 -68.99 36.71
CA ALA A 218 14.13 -69.68 36.96
C ALA A 218 13.34 -69.03 38.11
N ALA A 219 14.01 -68.56 39.18
CA ALA A 219 13.38 -67.83 40.27
C ALA A 219 12.81 -66.48 39.83
N PHE A 220 13.50 -65.75 38.94
CA PHE A 220 12.94 -64.55 38.29
C PHE A 220 11.70 -64.88 37.47
N VAL A 221 11.77 -65.88 36.59
CA VAL A 221 10.62 -66.31 35.76
C VAL A 221 9.43 -66.71 36.62
N GLN A 222 9.68 -67.41 37.74
CA GLN A 222 8.62 -67.78 38.68
C GLN A 222 8.00 -66.55 39.36
N PHE A 223 8.81 -65.56 39.77
CA PHE A 223 8.29 -64.30 40.31
C PHE A 223 7.35 -63.59 39.34
N PHE A 224 7.71 -63.48 38.06
CA PHE A 224 6.83 -62.86 37.05
C PHE A 224 5.55 -63.68 36.81
N LYS A 225 5.63 -65.01 36.82
CA LYS A 225 4.44 -65.88 36.71
C LYS A 225 3.51 -65.73 37.91
N ASP A 226 4.06 -65.69 39.11
CA ASP A 226 3.29 -65.53 40.35
C ASP A 226 2.63 -64.14 40.41
N LYS A 227 3.36 -63.09 40.03
CA LYS A 227 2.81 -61.73 39.90
C LYS A 227 1.73 -61.62 38.83
N ALA A 228 1.90 -62.25 37.67
CA ALA A 228 0.89 -62.27 36.62
C ALA A 228 -0.39 -63.00 37.06
N ALA A 229 -0.25 -64.12 37.77
CA ALA A 229 -1.38 -64.85 38.34
C ALA A 229 -2.10 -64.04 39.44
N ALA A 230 -1.35 -63.34 40.30
CA ALA A 230 -1.92 -62.46 41.32
C ALA A 230 -2.67 -61.27 40.70
N ALA A 231 -2.12 -60.67 39.64
CA ALA A 231 -2.78 -59.59 38.91
C ALA A 231 -4.09 -60.07 38.24
N ALA A 232 -4.09 -61.27 37.65
CA ALA A 232 -5.30 -61.84 37.03
C ALA A 232 -6.39 -62.22 38.04
N ALA A 233 -6.02 -62.50 39.30
CA ALA A 233 -6.95 -62.81 40.39
C ALA A 233 -7.48 -61.56 41.11
N SER A 234 -6.76 -60.43 40.99
CA SER A 234 -7.17 -59.14 41.55
C SER A 234 -8.34 -58.55 40.77
N LYS A 235 -9.42 -58.18 41.48
CA LYS A 235 -10.50 -57.30 40.97
C LYS A 235 -10.33 -55.85 41.46
N ASP A 236 -9.16 -55.55 42.03
CA ASP A 236 -8.92 -54.28 42.70
C ASP A 236 -8.41 -53.24 41.69
N ASP A 237 -9.34 -52.54 41.04
CA ASP A 237 -9.05 -51.46 40.10
C ASP A 237 -8.60 -50.16 40.81
N SER A 238 -8.33 -50.18 42.12
CA SER A 238 -8.05 -48.97 42.90
C SER A 238 -6.79 -48.23 42.45
N GLU A 239 -5.71 -48.96 42.10
CA GLU A 239 -4.48 -48.37 41.57
C GLU A 239 -4.68 -47.77 40.18
N GLU A 240 -5.40 -48.47 39.28
CA GLU A 240 -5.73 -47.94 37.95
C GLU A 240 -6.63 -46.71 38.03
N LYS A 241 -7.59 -46.69 38.96
CA LYS A 241 -8.45 -45.52 39.21
C LYS A 241 -7.66 -44.35 39.78
N ALA A 242 -6.72 -44.59 40.69
CA ALA A 242 -5.85 -43.56 41.24
C ALA A 242 -4.91 -42.97 40.16
N GLN A 243 -4.34 -43.81 39.29
CA GLN A 243 -3.51 -43.38 38.17
C GLN A 243 -4.31 -42.57 37.14
N ARG A 244 -5.52 -43.02 36.79
CA ARG A 244 -6.44 -42.26 35.92
C ARG A 244 -6.83 -40.93 36.56
N ALA A 245 -7.13 -40.89 37.85
CA ALA A 245 -7.47 -39.65 38.56
C ALA A 245 -6.30 -38.65 38.58
N ALA A 246 -5.06 -39.13 38.82
CA ALA A 246 -3.86 -38.30 38.78
C ALA A 246 -3.59 -37.74 37.36
N MET A 247 -3.83 -38.56 36.34
CA MET A 247 -3.73 -38.16 34.94
C MET A 247 -4.77 -37.09 34.57
N ILE A 248 -6.03 -37.29 34.95
CA ILE A 248 -7.11 -36.29 34.77
C ILE A 248 -6.76 -34.97 35.47
N ALA A 249 -6.23 -35.02 36.70
CA ALA A 249 -5.81 -33.82 37.43
C ALA A 249 -4.68 -33.06 36.71
N LYS A 250 -3.69 -33.77 36.16
CA LYS A 250 -2.60 -33.17 35.38
C LYS A 250 -3.11 -32.55 34.07
N MET A 251 -4.00 -33.25 33.36
CA MET A 251 -4.63 -32.78 32.13
C MET A 251 -5.48 -31.52 32.37
N ASN A 252 -6.24 -31.49 33.47
CA ASN A 252 -7.01 -30.31 33.88
C ASN A 252 -6.14 -29.14 34.32
N GLY A 253 -4.97 -29.41 34.93
CA GLY A 253 -3.98 -28.37 35.23
C GLY A 253 -3.46 -27.68 33.97
N VAL A 254 -3.17 -28.48 32.92
CA VAL A 254 -2.72 -27.96 31.62
C VAL A 254 -3.83 -27.22 30.92
N ALA A 255 -5.05 -27.77 30.91
CA ALA A 255 -6.23 -27.14 30.35
C ALA A 255 -6.48 -25.74 30.95
N LYS A 256 -6.30 -25.59 32.27
CA LYS A 256 -6.41 -24.29 32.97
C LYS A 256 -5.27 -23.34 32.62
N SER A 257 -4.02 -23.81 32.58
CA SER A 257 -2.88 -22.96 32.26
C SER A 257 -2.89 -22.44 30.82
N GLU A 258 -3.38 -23.26 29.90
CA GLU A 258 -3.37 -22.97 28.46
C GLU A 258 -4.71 -22.48 27.93
N LYS A 259 -5.69 -22.29 28.83
CA LYS A 259 -7.04 -21.79 28.53
C LYS A 259 -7.74 -22.63 27.45
N PHE A 260 -7.74 -23.95 27.65
CA PHE A 260 -8.47 -24.86 26.78
C PHE A 260 -9.97 -24.55 26.82
N MET A 261 -10.68 -24.95 25.77
CA MET A 261 -12.13 -24.77 25.67
C MET A 261 -12.91 -25.83 26.47
N PHE A 262 -12.21 -26.78 27.11
CA PHE A 262 -12.79 -27.90 27.83
C PHE A 262 -11.91 -28.35 29.01
N GLU A 263 -12.54 -28.96 30.00
CA GLU A 263 -11.91 -29.68 31.11
C GLU A 263 -12.45 -31.11 31.17
N PHE A 264 -11.73 -32.03 31.80
CA PHE A 264 -12.18 -33.40 32.03
C PHE A 264 -12.96 -33.51 33.34
N ASP A 265 -14.09 -34.20 33.30
CA ASP A 265 -14.85 -34.54 34.50
C ASP A 265 -14.18 -35.67 35.31
N ALA A 266 -14.78 -36.05 36.44
CA ALA A 266 -14.26 -37.11 37.31
C ALA A 266 -14.18 -38.49 36.62
N ASN A 267 -14.89 -38.67 35.49
CA ASN A 267 -14.90 -39.90 34.69
C ASN A 267 -13.96 -39.82 33.48
N GLY A 268 -13.23 -38.70 33.30
CA GLY A 268 -12.36 -38.48 32.15
C GLY A 268 -13.10 -38.10 30.87
N GLN A 269 -14.35 -37.65 30.96
CA GLN A 269 -15.09 -37.15 29.80
C GLN A 269 -14.84 -35.64 29.62
N PRO A 270 -14.62 -35.18 28.37
CA PRO A 270 -14.43 -33.76 28.09
C PRO A 270 -15.76 -33.01 28.29
N LYS A 271 -15.71 -31.99 29.13
CA LYS A 271 -16.78 -31.04 29.41
C LYS A 271 -16.35 -29.66 28.94
N MET A 272 -17.14 -29.07 28.04
CA MET A 272 -16.88 -27.72 27.54
C MET A 272 -16.96 -26.71 28.69
N LEU A 273 -15.99 -25.82 28.74
CA LEU A 273 -16.04 -24.63 29.58
C LEU A 273 -16.93 -23.62 28.85
N VAL A 274 -18.09 -23.31 29.46
CA VAL A 274 -19.01 -22.25 28.99
C VAL A 274 -18.47 -20.90 29.45
#